data_AF-A0A834Y5H2-F1
#
_entry.id   AF-A0A834Y5H2-F1
#
_cell.length_a   1.000
_cell.length_b   1.000
_cell.length_c   1.000
_cell.angle_alpha   90.00
_cell.angle_beta   90.00
_cell.angle_gamma   90.00
#
_symmetry.space_group_name_H-M   'P 1'
#
loop_
_entity.id
_entity.type
_entity.pdbx_description
1 polymer ?
#
loop_
_entity_poly.entity_id
_entity_poly.type
_entity_poly.pdbx_seq_one_letter_code
_entity_poly.pdbx_strand_id
1 'polypeptide(L)'
;MGYTYTPTYYSSLHDTITTLCKTILPFSFKKRQLPGLAADQKLSKQQSENLKWQQESFHRILNLIGLHKEGILSESEVSAFRSQLLDTLIASPPSQEQPTVIRDKLLFLQELFYTKCISVDDYHSSKRPLLQRLAVQGAEIEVRDVIVAGPKENSEEEWSVIEFKDEQCLVDKENLYSKTKPSTGLH
;
A
#
# COMPACT_ATOMS: atom_id res chain seq x y z
N MET A 1 43.64 19.10 42.57
CA MET A 1 43.05 19.89 41.47
C MET A 1 43.20 19.10 40.19
N GLY A 2 42.24 18.21 39.90
CA GLY A 2 42.28 17.33 38.73
C GLY A 2 41.69 18.05 37.52
N TYR A 3 42.54 18.52 36.61
CA TYR A 3 42.08 19.14 35.36
C TYR A 3 41.57 18.05 34.42
N THR A 4 40.25 17.97 34.26
CA THR A 4 39.63 17.15 33.22
C THR A 4 39.87 17.85 31.89
N TYR A 5 40.88 17.40 31.15
CA TYR A 5 41.17 17.88 29.80
C TYR A 5 40.06 17.39 28.86
N THR A 6 39.12 18.27 28.51
CA THR A 6 38.14 18.02 27.45
C THR A 6 38.64 18.68 26.16
N PRO A 7 39.00 17.91 25.12
CA PRO A 7 39.49 18.46 23.86
C PRO A 7 38.43 19.36 23.21
N THR A 8 38.80 20.61 22.89
CA THR A 8 37.94 21.64 22.26
C THR A 8 37.35 21.20 20.90
N TYR A 9 37.88 20.13 20.31
CA TYR A 9 37.41 19.61 19.02
C TYR A 9 36.03 18.94 19.09
N TYR A 10 35.67 18.37 20.24
CA TYR A 10 34.36 17.75 20.45
C TYR A 10 33.34 18.70 21.09
N SER A 11 33.73 19.89 21.57
CA SER A 11 32.80 20.79 22.26
C SER A 11 31.77 21.41 21.31
N SER A 12 32.17 21.78 20.08
CA SER A 12 31.23 22.30 19.09
C SER A 12 30.23 21.23 18.65
N LEU A 13 30.70 20.01 18.38
CA LEU A 13 29.85 18.88 18.01
C LEU A 13 28.93 18.47 19.16
N HIS A 14 29.47 18.45 20.39
CA HIS A 14 28.70 18.22 21.61
C HIS A 14 27.66 19.32 21.85
N ASP A 15 28.00 20.59 21.62
CA ASP A 15 27.06 21.71 21.73
C ASP A 15 26.01 21.68 20.63
N THR A 16 26.38 21.22 19.43
CA THR A 16 25.45 21.04 18.29
C THR A 16 24.49 19.90 18.58
N ILE A 17 24.98 18.75 19.05
CA ILE A 17 24.14 17.63 19.52
C ILE A 17 23.28 18.07 20.71
N THR A 18 23.83 18.82 21.66
CA THR A 18 23.10 19.32 22.84
C THR A 18 21.99 20.29 22.43
N THR A 19 22.24 21.19 21.49
CA THR A 19 21.21 22.10 20.96
C THR A 19 20.19 21.35 20.14
N LEU A 20 20.60 20.42 19.27
CA LEU A 20 19.69 19.56 18.51
C LEU A 20 18.78 18.75 19.44
N CYS A 21 19.35 18.16 20.50
CA CYS A 21 18.58 17.43 21.51
C CYS A 21 17.65 18.34 22.31
N LYS A 22 17.99 19.61 22.56
CA LYS A 22 17.07 20.58 23.17
C LYS A 22 15.94 21.01 22.25
N THR A 23 16.17 21.07 20.94
CA THR A 23 15.18 21.47 19.95
C THR A 23 14.26 20.31 19.55
N ILE A 24 14.78 19.07 19.53
CA ILE A 24 14.04 17.87 19.13
C ILE A 24 13.36 17.20 20.32
N LEU A 25 13.95 17.25 21.53
CA LEU A 25 13.33 16.69 22.71
C LEU A 25 12.57 17.79 23.48
N PRO A 26 11.25 17.64 23.73
CA PRO A 26 10.52 18.50 24.64
C PRO A 26 10.90 18.15 26.09
N PHE A 27 12.17 18.36 26.45
CA PHE A 27 12.73 17.95 27.73
C PHE A 27 12.49 19.04 28.79
N SER A 28 11.24 19.15 29.23
CA SER A 28 10.99 19.36 30.66
C SER A 28 10.14 18.21 31.17
N PHE A 29 10.77 17.04 31.28
CA PHE A 29 10.24 15.88 32.02
C PHE A 29 10.16 16.21 33.52
N LYS A 30 9.20 17.06 33.89
CA LYS A 30 8.55 16.92 35.19
C LYS A 30 7.52 15.80 35.01
N LYS A 31 7.65 14.77 35.85
CA LYS A 31 6.82 13.56 35.93
C LYS A 31 5.31 13.84 35.86
N ARG A 32 4.81 14.07 34.66
CA ARG A 32 3.40 13.97 34.31
C ARG A 32 3.42 13.20 33.01
N GLN A 33 3.24 11.88 33.11
CA GLN A 33 2.72 11.09 31.99
C GLN A 33 1.49 11.87 31.52
N LEU A 34 1.65 12.61 30.43
CA LEU A 34 0.53 13.31 29.82
C LEU A 34 -0.41 12.21 29.33
N PRO A 35 -1.67 12.15 29.83
CA PRO A 35 -2.61 11.11 29.43
C PRO A 35 -2.77 11.00 27.90
N GLY A 36 -2.54 12.11 27.17
CA GLY A 36 -2.52 12.16 25.71
C GLY A 36 -1.43 11.28 25.07
N LEU A 37 -0.19 11.29 25.57
CA LEU A 37 0.90 10.52 24.95
C LEU A 37 0.68 9.00 25.06
N ALA A 38 0.06 8.55 26.15
CA ALA A 38 -0.30 7.15 26.35
C ALA A 38 -1.52 6.73 25.51
N ALA A 39 -2.48 7.64 25.28
CA ALA A 39 -3.60 7.43 24.37
C ALA A 39 -3.12 7.37 22.91
N ASP A 40 -2.22 8.25 22.51
CA ASP A 40 -1.61 8.28 21.18
C ASP A 40 -0.78 7.01 20.92
N GLN A 41 -0.02 6.55 21.90
CA GLN A 41 0.74 5.30 21.78
C GLN A 41 -0.19 4.08 21.65
N LYS A 42 -1.29 4.02 22.41
CA LYS A 42 -2.29 2.94 22.29
C LYS A 42 -2.98 2.97 20.94
N LEU A 43 -3.35 4.15 20.46
CA LEU A 43 -3.98 4.34 19.15
C LEU A 43 -3.03 3.92 18.02
N SER A 44 -1.78 4.36 18.06
CA SER A 44 -0.75 3.97 17.10
C SER A 44 -0.51 2.46 17.10
N LYS A 45 -0.48 1.84 18.28
CA LYS A 45 -0.37 0.38 18.39
C LYS A 45 -1.57 -0.32 17.75
N GLN A 46 -2.79 0.12 18.05
CA GLN A 46 -4.00 -0.45 17.44
C GLN A 46 -4.02 -0.29 15.92
N GLN A 47 -3.58 0.85 15.40
CA GLN A 47 -3.47 1.08 13.95
C GLN A 47 -2.45 0.15 13.30
N SER A 48 -1.27 -0.02 13.89
CA SER A 48 -0.25 -0.93 13.36
C SER A 48 -0.68 -2.40 13.43
N GLU A 49 -1.38 -2.81 14.49
CA GLU A 49 -2.00 -4.13 14.59
C GLU A 49 -3.07 -4.33 13.52
N ASN A 50 -3.90 -3.31 13.24
CA ASN A 50 -4.92 -3.38 12.20
C ASN A 50 -4.29 -3.51 10.80
N LEU A 51 -3.29 -2.69 10.48
CA LEU A 51 -2.59 -2.74 9.20
C LEU A 51 -1.91 -4.09 8.99
N LYS A 52 -1.25 -4.61 10.03
CA LYS A 52 -0.64 -5.94 10.00
C LYS A 52 -1.69 -7.01 9.71
N TRP A 53 -2.83 -6.97 10.39
CA TRP A 53 -3.91 -7.91 10.15
C TRP A 53 -4.44 -7.83 8.72
N GLN A 54 -4.61 -6.62 8.15
CA GLN A 54 -5.04 -6.44 6.76
C GLN A 54 -4.04 -7.08 5.79
N GLN A 55 -2.75 -6.82 5.95
CA GLN A 55 -1.69 -7.41 5.12
C GLN A 55 -1.66 -8.94 5.21
N GLU A 56 -1.63 -9.49 6.42
CA GLU A 56 -1.61 -10.94 6.65
C GLU A 56 -2.87 -11.61 6.06
N SER A 57 -4.04 -10.99 6.24
CA SER A 57 -5.30 -11.49 5.72
C SER A 57 -5.35 -11.45 4.20
N PHE A 58 -4.82 -10.39 3.58
CA PHE A 58 -4.73 -10.25 2.13
C PHE A 58 -3.85 -11.33 1.51
N HIS A 59 -2.63 -11.49 2.04
CA HIS A 59 -1.72 -12.53 1.59
C HIS A 59 -2.33 -13.93 1.77
N ARG A 60 -3.03 -14.14 2.89
CA ARG A 60 -3.68 -15.41 3.16
C ARG A 60 -4.81 -15.72 2.19
N ILE A 61 -5.72 -14.79 1.88
CA ILE A 61 -6.80 -15.05 0.92
C ILE A 61 -6.23 -15.30 -0.48
N LEU A 62 -5.22 -14.54 -0.91
CA LEU A 62 -4.57 -14.76 -2.21
C LEU A 62 -3.92 -16.14 -2.30
N ASN A 63 -3.23 -16.57 -1.24
CA ASN A 63 -2.63 -17.89 -1.19
C ASN A 63 -3.68 -19.00 -1.23
N LEU A 64 -4.78 -18.87 -0.47
CA LEU A 64 -5.88 -19.84 -0.48
C LEU A 64 -6.53 -19.94 -1.86
N ILE A 65 -6.78 -18.80 -2.51
CA ILE A 65 -7.30 -18.77 -3.89
C ILE A 65 -6.31 -19.42 -4.86
N GLY A 66 -5.01 -19.16 -4.72
CA GLY A 66 -3.96 -19.80 -5.52
C GLY A 66 -3.96 -21.32 -5.35
N LEU A 67 -3.95 -21.81 -4.11
CA LEU A 67 -4.01 -23.24 -3.80
C LEU A 67 -5.31 -23.90 -4.30
N HIS A 68 -6.43 -23.19 -4.26
CA HIS A 68 -7.69 -23.69 -4.83
C HIS A 68 -7.60 -23.82 -6.36
N LYS A 69 -7.01 -22.84 -7.05
CA LYS A 69 -6.80 -22.90 -8.52
C LYS A 69 -5.90 -24.06 -8.94
N GLU A 70 -4.92 -24.42 -8.11
CA GLU A 70 -4.05 -25.59 -8.31
C GLU A 70 -4.76 -26.92 -7.93
N GLY A 71 -6.01 -26.88 -7.47
CA GLY A 71 -6.78 -28.07 -7.07
C GLY A 71 -6.35 -28.69 -5.74
N ILE A 72 -5.54 -27.97 -4.93
CA ILE A 72 -5.01 -28.45 -3.65
C ILE A 72 -6.02 -28.24 -2.52
N LEU A 73 -6.75 -27.11 -2.54
CA LEU A 73 -7.76 -26.76 -1.53
C LEU A 73 -9.17 -26.73 -2.13
N SER A 74 -10.16 -26.97 -1.27
CA SER A 74 -11.58 -26.88 -1.62
C SER A 74 -12.07 -25.43 -1.64
N GLU A 75 -13.03 -25.10 -2.51
CA GLU A 75 -13.65 -23.76 -2.50
C GLU A 75 -14.37 -23.47 -1.17
N SER A 76 -14.82 -24.50 -0.44
CA SER A 76 -15.40 -24.32 0.89
C SER A 76 -14.42 -23.71 1.90
N GLU A 77 -13.13 -24.04 1.83
CA GLU A 77 -12.12 -23.46 2.73
C GLU A 77 -11.84 -22.00 2.38
N VAL A 78 -11.77 -21.69 1.07
CA VAL A 78 -11.61 -20.32 0.58
C VAL A 78 -12.82 -19.48 1.01
N SER A 79 -14.03 -20.00 0.80
CA SER A 79 -15.28 -19.33 1.16
C SER A 79 -15.40 -19.13 2.68
N ALA A 80 -15.02 -20.13 3.49
CA ALA A 80 -15.05 -20.00 4.94
C ALA A 80 -14.11 -18.90 5.43
N PHE A 81 -12.88 -18.84 4.89
CA PHE A 81 -11.95 -17.77 5.21
C PHE A 81 -12.46 -16.41 4.74
N ARG A 82 -13.04 -16.34 3.53
CA ARG A 82 -13.64 -15.13 2.96
C ARG A 82 -14.73 -14.57 3.88
N SER A 83 -15.66 -15.40 4.32
CA SER A 83 -16.73 -14.99 5.26
C SER A 83 -16.15 -14.49 6.58
N GLN A 84 -15.23 -15.25 7.19
CA GLN A 84 -14.58 -14.85 8.44
C GLN A 84 -13.85 -13.50 8.33
N LEU A 85 -13.14 -13.29 7.21
CA LEU A 85 -12.41 -12.07 6.94
C LEU A 85 -13.36 -10.87 6.88
N LEU A 86 -14.46 -10.99 6.12
CA LEU A 86 -15.45 -9.94 5.98
C LEU A 86 -16.18 -9.65 7.29
N ASP A 87 -16.56 -10.69 8.05
CA ASP A 87 -17.16 -10.57 9.37
C ASP A 87 -16.24 -9.81 10.34
N THR A 88 -14.95 -10.14 10.33
CA THR A 88 -13.94 -9.45 11.15
C THR A 88 -13.75 -8.00 10.72
N LEU A 89 -13.81 -7.73 9.41
CA LEU A 89 -13.66 -6.38 8.86
C LEU A 89 -14.80 -5.46 9.30
N ILE A 90 -16.04 -5.95 9.22
CA ILE A 90 -17.24 -5.18 9.60
C ILE A 90 -17.45 -5.11 11.11
N ALA A 91 -16.87 -6.02 11.88
CA ALA A 91 -16.93 -5.99 13.33
C ALA A 91 -16.47 -4.63 13.89
N SER A 92 -17.18 -4.16 14.91
CA SER A 92 -16.84 -2.94 15.62
C SER A 92 -16.32 -3.30 17.02
N PRO A 93 -15.19 -2.74 17.46
CA PRO A 93 -14.76 -2.80 18.84
C PRO A 93 -15.78 -2.11 19.76
N PRO A 94 -15.75 -2.41 21.08
CA PRO A 94 -16.63 -1.80 22.07
C PRO A 94 -16.48 -0.28 22.18
N SER A 95 -15.31 0.25 21.83
CA SER A 95 -15.05 1.68 21.66
C SER A 95 -15.42 2.13 20.25
N GLN A 96 -16.02 3.30 20.11
CA GLN A 96 -16.29 3.92 18.80
C GLN A 96 -15.00 4.00 17.98
N GLU A 97 -14.95 3.34 16.82
CA GLU A 97 -13.81 3.41 15.89
C GLU A 97 -13.64 4.83 15.36
N GLN A 98 -12.40 5.28 15.24
CA GLN A 98 -12.10 6.56 14.61
C GLN A 98 -12.48 6.53 13.12
N PRO A 99 -12.96 7.65 12.55
CA PRO A 99 -13.31 7.72 11.12
C PRO A 99 -12.18 7.27 10.18
N THR A 100 -10.92 7.55 10.53
CA THR A 100 -9.75 7.13 9.76
C THR A 100 -9.64 5.62 9.64
N VAL A 101 -9.84 4.89 10.74
CA VAL A 101 -9.82 3.42 10.76
C VAL A 101 -10.94 2.85 9.89
N ILE A 102 -12.12 3.48 9.90
CA ILE A 102 -13.24 3.04 9.05
C ILE A 102 -12.91 3.26 7.57
N ARG A 103 -12.24 4.35 7.21
CA ARG A 103 -11.76 4.59 5.84
C ARG A 103 -10.69 3.59 5.42
N ASP A 104 -9.75 3.25 6.30
CA ASP A 104 -8.74 2.22 6.02
C ASP A 104 -9.40 0.86 5.75
N LYS A 105 -10.47 0.51 6.47
CA LYS A 105 -11.27 -0.69 6.22
C LYS A 105 -12.00 -0.64 4.87
N LEU A 106 -12.52 0.52 4.46
CA LEU A 106 -13.17 0.70 3.16
C LEU A 106 -12.16 0.53 2.01
N LEU A 107 -10.96 1.09 2.14
CA LEU A 107 -9.87 0.91 1.17
C LEU A 107 -9.46 -0.56 1.06
N PHE A 108 -9.30 -1.24 2.19
CA PHE A 108 -8.99 -2.67 2.18
C PHE A 108 -10.10 -3.51 1.53
N LEU A 109 -11.36 -3.20 1.82
CA LEU A 109 -12.51 -3.86 1.19
C LEU A 109 -12.53 -3.65 -0.34
N GLN A 110 -12.17 -2.47 -0.80
CA GLN A 110 -12.03 -2.15 -2.22
C GLN A 110 -10.89 -2.94 -2.87
N GLU A 111 -9.75 -3.08 -2.21
CA GLU A 111 -8.62 -3.88 -2.69
C GLU A 111 -9.01 -5.35 -2.87
N LEU A 112 -9.72 -5.93 -1.89
CA LEU A 112 -10.26 -7.30 -1.99
C LEU A 112 -11.20 -7.46 -3.18
N PHE A 113 -12.02 -6.44 -3.46
CA PHE A 113 -12.93 -6.46 -4.59
C PHE A 113 -12.19 -6.38 -5.94
N TYR A 114 -11.24 -5.45 -6.10
CA TYR A 114 -10.50 -5.30 -7.35
C TYR A 114 -9.61 -6.49 -7.68
N THR A 115 -9.05 -7.14 -6.66
CA THR A 115 -8.30 -8.39 -6.82
C THR A 115 -9.18 -9.62 -7.04
N LYS A 116 -10.51 -9.44 -7.14
CA LYS A 116 -11.50 -10.50 -7.32
C LYS A 116 -11.46 -11.55 -6.20
N CYS A 117 -11.04 -11.16 -5.00
CA CYS A 117 -11.05 -12.02 -3.81
C CYS A 117 -12.47 -12.21 -3.25
N ILE A 118 -13.37 -11.26 -3.50
CA ILE A 118 -14.76 -11.24 -3.03
C ILE A 118 -15.73 -10.91 -4.16
N SER A 119 -16.99 -11.29 -4.00
CA SER A 119 -18.04 -10.97 -4.97
C SER A 119 -18.52 -9.53 -4.87
N VAL A 120 -19.31 -9.08 -5.86
CA VAL A 120 -19.98 -7.77 -5.83
C VAL A 120 -20.95 -7.68 -4.64
N ASP A 121 -21.65 -8.76 -4.34
CA ASP A 121 -22.60 -8.83 -3.21
C ASP A 121 -21.88 -8.77 -1.86
N ASP A 122 -20.75 -9.48 -1.72
CA ASP A 122 -19.88 -9.42 -0.53
C ASP A 122 -19.34 -7.99 -0.30
N TYR A 123 -18.92 -7.33 -1.39
CA TYR A 123 -18.43 -5.96 -1.34
C TYR A 123 -19.52 -5.00 -0.85
N HIS A 124 -20.72 -5.04 -1.45
CA HIS A 124 -21.79 -4.14 -1.06
C HIS A 124 -22.36 -4.42 0.33
N SER A 125 -22.53 -5.69 0.69
CA SER A 125 -23.00 -6.07 2.03
C SER A 125 -22.04 -5.63 3.13
N SER A 126 -20.72 -5.78 2.91
CA SER A 126 -19.70 -5.37 3.87
C SER A 126 -19.46 -3.85 3.90
N LYS A 127 -19.64 -3.17 2.77
CA LYS A 127 -19.45 -1.72 2.67
C LYS A 127 -20.52 -0.92 3.42
N ARG A 128 -21.78 -1.33 3.32
CA ARG A 128 -22.93 -0.63 3.95
C ARG A 128 -22.73 -0.32 5.45
N PRO A 129 -22.39 -1.29 6.32
CA PRO A 129 -22.22 -1.02 7.75
C PRO A 129 -21.01 -0.11 8.06
N LEU A 130 -19.97 -0.10 7.20
CA LEU A 130 -18.84 0.82 7.34
C LEU A 130 -19.26 2.27 7.04
N LEU A 131 -19.98 2.49 5.95
CA LEU A 131 -20.51 3.82 5.58
C LEU A 131 -21.53 4.34 6.58
N GLN A 132 -22.41 3.48 7.08
CA GLN A 132 -23.37 3.84 8.13
C GLN A 132 -22.66 4.33 9.39
N ARG A 133 -21.55 3.69 9.76
CA ARG A 133 -20.75 4.14 10.91
C ARG A 133 -20.11 5.51 10.66
N LEU A 134 -19.55 5.78 9.47
CA LEU A 134 -19.06 7.13 9.15
C LEU A 134 -20.17 8.18 9.26
N ALA A 135 -21.36 7.88 8.73
CA ALA A 135 -22.51 8.78 8.78
C ALA A 135 -22.95 9.08 10.22
N VAL A 136 -23.05 8.06 11.08
CA VAL A 136 -23.44 8.21 12.50
C VAL A 136 -22.44 9.08 13.26
N GLN A 137 -21.17 9.06 12.86
CA GLN A 137 -20.12 9.89 13.46
C GLN A 137 -20.10 11.33 12.93
N GLY A 138 -20.98 11.67 11.99
CA GLY A 138 -20.98 12.96 11.31
C GLY A 138 -19.73 13.19 10.43
N ALA A 139 -19.01 12.12 10.08
CA ALA A 139 -17.88 12.21 9.19
C ALA A 139 -18.37 12.46 7.77
N GLU A 140 -17.73 13.41 7.06
CA GLU A 140 -18.00 13.66 5.65
C GLU A 140 -17.68 12.39 4.84
N ILE A 141 -18.68 11.91 4.09
CA ILE A 141 -18.53 10.76 3.20
C ILE A 141 -18.00 11.30 1.88
N GLU A 142 -16.79 10.93 1.54
CA GLU A 142 -16.17 11.39 0.31
C GLU A 142 -16.50 10.47 -0.86
N VAL A 143 -16.34 10.95 -2.10
CA VAL A 143 -16.58 10.15 -3.31
C VAL A 143 -15.74 8.86 -3.32
N ARG A 144 -14.52 8.93 -2.77
CA ARG A 144 -13.62 7.76 -2.60
C ARG A 144 -14.17 6.69 -1.66
N ASP A 145 -15.04 7.07 -0.72
CA ASP A 145 -15.66 6.14 0.23
C ASP A 145 -16.83 5.36 -0.41
N VAL A 146 -17.40 5.88 -1.52
CA VAL A 146 -18.64 5.37 -2.15
C VAL A 146 -18.38 4.91 -3.58
N ILE A 147 -17.39 4.04 -3.79
CA ILE A 147 -17.18 3.45 -5.12
C ILE A 147 -18.27 2.40 -5.37
N VAL A 148 -19.10 2.63 -6.40
CA VAL A 148 -20.13 1.68 -6.83
C VAL A 148 -19.46 0.66 -7.72
N ALA A 149 -19.44 -0.59 -7.28
CA ALA A 149 -19.04 -1.73 -8.10
C ALA A 149 -20.15 -2.04 -9.13
N GLY A 150 -20.28 -1.18 -10.15
CA GLY A 150 -21.08 -1.46 -11.34
C GLY A 150 -20.21 -2.04 -12.45
N PRO A 151 -20.79 -2.68 -13.48
CA PRO A 151 -20.05 -3.01 -14.69
C PRO A 151 -19.57 -1.69 -15.30
N LYS A 152 -18.28 -1.38 -15.17
CA LYS A 152 -17.62 -0.52 -16.15
C LYS A 152 -17.50 -1.38 -17.41
N GLU A 153 -18.47 -1.26 -18.31
CA GLU A 153 -18.23 -1.62 -19.69
C GLU A 153 -17.00 -0.84 -20.17
N ASN A 154 -16.11 -1.55 -20.86
CA ASN A 154 -14.91 -1.05 -21.52
C ASN A 154 -14.95 0.43 -21.90
N SER A 155 -14.01 1.21 -21.37
CA SER A 155 -13.34 2.24 -22.16
C SER A 155 -11.88 2.32 -21.75
N GLU A 156 -11.03 1.70 -22.57
CA GLU A 156 -9.68 2.19 -22.87
C GLU A 156 -8.63 2.13 -21.75
N GLU A 157 -8.29 0.92 -21.31
CA GLU A 157 -6.91 0.61 -20.90
C GLU A 157 -6.40 -0.54 -21.78
N GLU A 158 -6.39 -0.26 -23.08
CA GLU A 158 -5.55 -0.98 -24.03
C GLU A 158 -4.11 -0.67 -23.64
N TRP A 159 -3.43 -1.64 -23.03
CA TRP A 159 -1.99 -1.59 -22.83
C TRP A 159 -1.33 -1.49 -24.19
N SER A 160 -1.01 -0.28 -24.62
CA SER A 160 -0.23 -0.07 -25.84
C SER A 160 1.11 -0.77 -25.68
N VAL A 161 1.32 -1.85 -26.42
CA VAL A 161 2.63 -2.49 -26.56
C VAL A 161 3.56 -1.44 -27.17
N ILE A 162 4.52 -0.96 -26.38
CA ILE A 162 5.56 -0.06 -26.86
C ILE A 162 6.49 -0.89 -27.75
N GLU A 163 6.24 -0.89 -29.05
CA GLU A 163 7.16 -1.41 -30.04
C GLU A 163 8.29 -0.37 -30.21
N PHE A 164 9.46 -0.65 -29.62
CA PHE A 164 10.66 0.14 -29.88
C PHE A 164 11.12 -0.13 -31.32
N LYS A 165 10.71 0.77 -32.22
CA LYS A 165 11.24 0.84 -33.57
C LYS A 165 12.54 1.64 -33.52
N ASP A 166 13.67 0.95 -33.68
CA ASP A 166 14.96 1.60 -33.90
C ASP A 166 14.91 2.33 -35.26
N GLU A 167 14.56 3.61 -35.21
CA GLU A 167 14.63 4.51 -36.35
C GLU A 167 16.11 4.72 -36.70
N GLN A 168 16.53 4.03 -37.76
CA GLN A 168 17.80 4.21 -38.46
C GLN A 168 18.02 5.70 -38.77
N CYS A 169 18.95 6.32 -38.08
CA CYS A 169 19.45 7.64 -38.45
C CYS A 169 20.37 7.49 -39.68
N LEU A 170 19.85 7.85 -40.84
CA LEU A 170 20.53 7.88 -42.13
C LEU A 170 21.43 9.11 -42.25
N VAL A 171 22.74 8.95 -42.08
CA VAL A 171 23.83 9.83 -42.56
C VAL A 171 25.07 8.90 -42.57
N ASP A 172 25.76 8.51 -43.63
CA ASP A 172 26.09 9.16 -44.90
C ASP A 172 26.18 8.14 -46.04
N LYS A 173 25.89 8.64 -47.25
CA LYS A 173 25.99 7.94 -48.51
C LYS A 173 27.25 8.40 -49.22
N GLU A 174 28.37 7.70 -49.03
CA GLU A 174 29.53 7.87 -49.90
C GLU A 174 30.22 6.54 -50.26
N ASN A 175 29.99 6.17 -51.52
CA ASN A 175 30.93 5.66 -52.51
C ASN A 175 31.74 4.36 -52.29
N LEU A 176 31.30 3.38 -53.09
CA LEU A 176 32.05 2.66 -54.12
C LEU A 176 33.06 1.57 -53.70
N TYR A 177 32.56 0.34 -53.89
CA TYR A 177 33.12 -0.67 -54.79
C TYR A 177 34.63 -0.91 -54.77
N SER A 178 35.04 -1.98 -54.12
CA SER A 178 36.21 -2.75 -54.54
C SER A 178 36.07 -4.23 -54.19
N LYS A 179 35.61 -5.05 -55.15
CA LYS A 179 36.11 -6.42 -55.34
C LYS A 179 35.77 -6.98 -56.72
N THR A 180 36.75 -6.84 -57.60
CA THR A 180 37.23 -7.73 -58.67
C THR A 180 36.58 -9.13 -58.82
N LYS A 181 35.87 -9.35 -59.94
CA LYS A 181 35.99 -10.36 -61.07
C LYS A 181 36.84 -11.65 -60.87
N PRO A 182 36.75 -12.72 -61.74
CA PRO A 182 35.91 -12.96 -62.95
C PRO A 182 35.36 -14.41 -63.22
N SER A 183 34.61 -14.54 -64.33
CA SER A 183 34.47 -15.69 -65.28
C SER A 183 33.61 -16.90 -64.85
N THR A 184 32.83 -17.63 -65.65
CA THR A 184 32.51 -17.70 -67.11
C THR A 184 31.26 -18.62 -67.20
N GLY A 185 30.29 -18.42 -68.09
CA GLY A 185 30.23 -19.24 -69.31
C GLY A 185 28.77 -19.58 -69.67
N LEU A 186 28.48 -19.51 -70.97
CA LEU A 186 27.18 -19.70 -71.64
C LEU A 186 26.65 -21.14 -71.58
N HIS A 187 25.32 -21.32 -71.59
CA HIS A 187 24.59 -21.89 -72.74
C HIS A 187 23.08 -21.65 -72.65
#